data_AF-A0A8C4NBI5-F1
#
_entry.id   AF-A0A8C4NBI5-F1
#
_cell.length_a   1.000
_cell.length_b   1.000
_cell.length_c   1.000
_cell.angle_alpha   90.00
_cell.angle_beta   90.00
_cell.angle_gamma   90.00
#
_symmetry.space_group_name_H-M   'P 1'
#
loop_
_entity.id
_entity.type
_entity.pdbx_description
1 polymer ?
#
loop_
_entity_poly.entity_id
_entity_poly.type
_entity_poly.pdbx_seq_one_letter_code
_entity_poly.pdbx_strand_id
1 'polypeptide(L)'
;MNADSLSREEKLLKRLKTPPLQILLSQNPRNLQKSIPPCPNWTPSFLEKSDLKDRSLSPWTFKINHKKGRVPEAIIEAVCLCRGCINPSNGTEVHHSVSVPVYGSILVLHHRECPGGQVRYHQEHLRVAVGCTCAAPVQAF
;
A
#
# COMPACT_ATOMS: atom_id res chain seq x y z
N MET A 1 30.73 -19.69 14.42
CA MET A 1 29.62 -19.07 13.66
C MET A 1 28.44 -20.02 13.78
N ASN A 2 27.42 -19.69 14.58
CA ASN A 2 26.41 -20.66 15.02
C ASN A 2 25.37 -20.95 13.92
N ALA A 3 25.20 -22.23 13.58
CA ALA A 3 24.20 -22.73 12.62
C ALA A 3 22.74 -22.40 13.00
N ASP A 4 22.49 -22.05 14.27
CA ASP A 4 21.18 -21.76 14.82
C ASP A 4 20.62 -20.38 14.39
N SER A 5 21.49 -19.40 14.11
CA SER A 5 21.05 -18.07 13.64
C SER A 5 20.56 -18.09 12.19
N LEU A 6 21.19 -18.90 11.32
CA LEU A 6 20.78 -19.04 9.92
C LEU A 6 19.37 -19.65 9.79
N SER A 7 19.03 -20.66 10.61
CA SER A 7 17.71 -21.30 10.57
C SER A 7 16.56 -20.32 10.92
N ARG A 8 16.81 -19.40 11.86
CA ARG A 8 15.82 -18.41 12.30
C ARG A 8 15.57 -17.34 11.22
N GLU A 9 16.63 -16.87 10.57
CA GLU A 9 16.54 -15.91 9.46
C GLU A 9 15.80 -16.52 8.26
N GLU A 10 16.09 -17.77 7.91
CA GLU A 10 15.40 -18.47 6.83
C GLU A 10 13.90 -18.66 7.11
N LYS A 11 13.53 -19.00 8.35
CA LYS A 11 12.12 -19.11 8.78
C LYS A 11 11.40 -17.76 8.71
N LEU A 12 12.09 -16.66 9.07
CA LEU A 12 11.55 -15.30 8.97
C LEU A 12 11.36 -14.87 7.51
N LEU A 13 12.37 -15.11 6.66
CA LEU A 13 12.28 -14.86 5.22
C LEU A 13 11.14 -15.65 4.58
N LYS A 14 10.91 -16.91 4.99
CA LYS A 14 9.76 -17.70 4.53
C LYS A 14 8.43 -17.08 4.95
N ARG A 15 8.28 -16.62 6.20
CA ARG A 15 7.05 -15.93 6.68
C ARG A 15 6.78 -14.63 5.92
N LEU A 16 7.81 -13.84 5.64
CA LEU A 16 7.69 -12.59 4.86
C LEU A 16 7.31 -12.84 3.40
N LYS A 17 7.59 -14.04 2.90
CA LYS A 17 7.19 -14.53 1.58
C LYS A 17 5.85 -15.27 1.59
N THR A 18 5.15 -15.44 2.73
CA THR A 18 3.86 -16.17 2.75
C THR A 18 2.66 -15.33 2.30
N PRO A 19 1.60 -15.97 1.75
CA PRO A 19 0.53 -15.31 1.01
C PRO A 19 -0.38 -14.28 1.72
N PRO A 20 -0.60 -14.27 3.05
CA PRO A 20 -1.51 -13.26 3.63
C PRO A 20 -0.98 -11.82 3.50
N LEU A 21 0.30 -11.65 3.12
CA LEU A 21 0.93 -10.36 2.78
C LEU A 21 1.09 -10.14 1.26
N GLN A 22 0.76 -11.12 0.42
CA GLN A 22 0.93 -11.06 -1.04
C GLN A 22 -0.31 -10.58 -1.80
N ILE A 23 -1.47 -10.32 -1.17
CA ILE A 23 -2.71 -9.97 -1.88
C ILE A 23 -2.52 -8.75 -2.81
N LEU A 24 -1.49 -7.93 -2.60
CA LEU A 24 -1.18 -6.81 -3.48
C LEU A 24 -0.27 -7.16 -4.69
N LEU A 25 0.49 -8.25 -4.69
CA LEU A 25 1.52 -8.53 -5.70
C LEU A 25 1.02 -9.20 -6.99
N SER A 26 -0.30 -9.35 -7.19
CA SER A 26 -0.85 -9.91 -8.43
C SER A 26 -0.74 -8.98 -9.64
N GLN A 27 -0.31 -7.73 -9.47
CA GLN A 27 -0.27 -6.76 -10.56
C GLN A 27 1.16 -6.58 -11.09
N ASN A 28 1.33 -6.73 -12.41
CA ASN A 28 2.61 -6.56 -13.11
C ASN A 28 3.24 -5.20 -12.76
N PRO A 29 4.42 -5.16 -12.10
CA PRO A 29 5.00 -3.94 -11.54
C PRO A 29 5.16 -2.80 -12.55
N ARG A 30 5.37 -3.15 -13.83
CA ARG A 30 5.56 -2.20 -14.93
C ARG A 30 4.32 -1.38 -15.27
N ASN A 31 3.12 -1.78 -14.84
CA ASN A 31 1.87 -1.02 -15.12
C ASN A 31 1.46 -0.07 -13.98
N LEU A 32 1.95 -0.28 -12.74
CA LEU A 32 1.61 0.55 -11.57
C LEU A 32 2.48 1.81 -11.44
N GLN A 33 3.52 1.90 -12.26
CA GLN A 33 4.44 3.04 -12.31
C GLN A 33 3.97 4.12 -13.30
N LYS A 34 2.65 4.19 -13.55
CA LYS A 34 2.01 5.27 -14.31
C LYS A 34 1.69 6.44 -13.38
N SER A 35 1.52 7.64 -13.95
CA SER A 35 1.05 8.81 -13.20
C SER A 35 -0.23 8.50 -12.44
N ILE A 36 -0.34 8.99 -11.21
CA ILE A 36 -1.55 8.85 -10.40
C ILE A 36 -2.72 9.47 -11.19
N PRO A 37 -3.79 8.70 -11.47
CA PRO A 37 -4.94 9.25 -12.19
C PRO A 37 -5.63 10.34 -11.36
N PRO A 38 -6.40 11.24 -11.98
CA PRO A 38 -7.20 12.20 -11.24
C PRO A 38 -8.33 11.49 -10.45
N CYS A 39 -9.00 12.25 -9.57
CA CYS A 39 -10.24 11.81 -8.92
C CYS A 39 -11.26 11.37 -10.00
N PRO A 40 -11.86 10.17 -9.87
CA PRO A 40 -12.73 9.63 -10.90
C PRO A 40 -14.06 10.37 -10.97
N ASN A 41 -14.61 10.48 -12.18
CA ASN A 41 -15.99 10.93 -12.38
C ASN A 41 -16.91 9.71 -12.39
N TRP A 42 -17.84 9.64 -11.44
CA TRP A 42 -18.76 8.51 -11.33
C TRP A 42 -19.91 8.62 -12.34
N THR A 43 -19.85 7.77 -13.35
CA THR A 43 -20.96 7.49 -14.25
C THR A 43 -21.58 6.13 -13.92
N PRO A 44 -22.86 5.88 -14.25
CA PRO A 44 -23.46 4.55 -14.07
C PRO A 44 -22.65 3.43 -14.74
N SER A 45 -22.16 3.67 -15.95
CA SER A 45 -21.33 2.72 -16.72
C SER A 45 -19.94 2.48 -16.11
N PHE A 46 -19.38 3.48 -15.43
CA PHE A 46 -18.14 3.32 -14.66
C PHE A 46 -18.39 2.42 -13.45
N LEU A 47 -19.42 2.73 -12.66
CA LEU A 47 -19.73 2.00 -11.42
C LEU A 47 -20.01 0.52 -11.66
N GLU A 48 -20.73 0.17 -12.73
CA GLU A 48 -21.04 -1.23 -13.10
C GLU A 48 -19.79 -2.10 -13.29
N LYS A 49 -18.69 -1.51 -13.77
CA LYS A 49 -17.45 -2.22 -14.14
C LYS A 49 -16.30 -2.00 -13.15
N SER A 50 -16.59 -1.40 -12.00
CA SER A 50 -15.59 -0.88 -11.08
C SER A 50 -15.31 -1.82 -9.89
N ASP A 51 -14.05 -1.91 -9.49
CA ASP A 51 -13.67 -2.60 -8.25
C ASP A 51 -14.02 -1.73 -7.03
N LEU A 52 -13.97 -2.31 -5.83
CA LEU A 52 -14.20 -1.58 -4.57
C LEU A 52 -13.35 -0.30 -4.45
N LYS A 53 -12.08 -0.33 -4.88
CA LYS A 53 -11.16 0.83 -4.81
C LYS A 53 -11.63 2.02 -5.66
N ASP A 54 -12.35 1.74 -6.74
CA ASP A 54 -12.78 2.72 -7.74
C ASP A 54 -14.16 3.32 -7.39
N ARG A 55 -15.05 2.50 -6.81
CA ARG A 55 -16.39 2.90 -6.31
C ARG A 55 -16.46 3.19 -4.81
N SER A 56 -15.32 3.32 -4.14
CA SER A 56 -15.24 3.84 -2.77
C SER A 56 -15.54 5.33 -2.78
N LEU A 57 -16.28 5.84 -1.77
CA LEU A 57 -16.47 7.29 -1.60
C LEU A 57 -15.14 8.04 -1.48
N SER A 58 -14.08 7.38 -1.04
CA SER A 58 -12.71 7.88 -1.03
C SER A 58 -11.87 6.96 -1.89
N PRO A 59 -11.90 7.10 -3.23
CA PRO A 59 -11.28 6.14 -4.14
C PRO A 59 -9.76 6.20 -4.07
N TRP A 60 -9.09 5.09 -4.36
CA TRP A 60 -7.64 5.00 -4.33
C TRP A 60 -7.08 4.20 -5.50
N THR A 61 -5.86 4.55 -5.89
CA THR A 61 -5.00 3.71 -6.72
C THR A 61 -3.89 3.10 -5.89
N PHE A 62 -3.06 2.28 -6.51
CA PHE A 62 -1.89 1.67 -5.92
C PHE A 62 -0.61 2.20 -6.57
N LYS A 63 0.38 2.54 -5.74
CA LYS A 63 1.75 2.83 -6.16
C LYS A 63 2.71 1.78 -5.61
N ILE A 64 3.84 1.61 -6.26
CA ILE A 64 4.91 0.72 -5.76
C ILE A 64 5.92 1.55 -4.95
N ASN A 65 6.04 1.23 -3.68
CA ASN A 65 7.14 1.62 -2.80
C ASN A 65 8.27 0.59 -2.95
N HIS A 66 9.26 0.91 -3.78
CA HIS A 66 10.43 0.05 -4.02
C HIS A 66 11.63 0.52 -3.20
N LYS A 67 12.22 -0.37 -2.39
CA LYS A 67 13.40 -0.07 -1.58
C LYS A 67 14.42 -1.20 -1.67
N LYS A 68 15.50 -0.96 -2.42
CA LYS A 68 16.67 -1.85 -2.46
C LYS A 68 17.17 -2.12 -1.05
N GLY A 69 17.60 -3.35 -0.78
CA GLY A 69 18.02 -3.72 0.56
C GLY A 69 16.89 -4.21 1.47
N ARG A 70 15.62 -4.18 1.04
CA ARG A 70 14.46 -4.60 1.84
C ARG A 70 13.84 -5.90 1.31
N VAL A 71 13.26 -6.71 2.20
CA VAL A 71 12.46 -7.88 1.87
C VAL A 71 11.07 -7.74 2.53
N PRO A 72 9.97 -7.74 1.73
CA PRO A 72 9.95 -7.64 0.27
C PRO A 72 10.47 -6.29 -0.24
N GLU A 73 11.12 -6.30 -1.41
CA GLU A 73 11.74 -5.10 -1.99
C GLU A 73 10.67 -4.12 -2.50
N ALA A 74 9.68 -4.66 -3.21
CA ALA A 74 8.51 -3.95 -3.68
C ALA A 74 7.33 -4.15 -2.72
N ILE A 75 6.77 -3.03 -2.26
CA ILE A 75 5.56 -2.99 -1.43
C ILE A 75 4.57 -2.10 -2.15
N ILE A 76 3.30 -2.48 -2.15
CA ILE A 76 2.26 -1.69 -2.79
C ILE A 76 1.51 -0.89 -1.74
N GLU A 77 1.32 0.39 -2.04
CA GLU A 77 0.68 1.36 -1.16
C GLU A 77 -0.50 2.02 -1.86
N ALA A 78 -1.62 2.13 -1.14
CA ALA A 78 -2.75 2.91 -1.58
C ALA A 78 -2.42 4.41 -1.63
N VAL A 79 -2.99 5.09 -2.61
CA VAL A 79 -2.93 6.55 -2.78
C VAL A 79 -4.32 7.05 -3.07
N CYS A 80 -4.83 7.94 -2.22
CA CYS A 80 -6.16 8.52 -2.41
C CYS A 80 -6.16 9.41 -3.66
N LEU A 81 -7.19 9.25 -4.50
CA LEU A 81 -7.31 9.98 -5.77
C LEU A 81 -7.98 11.34 -5.61
N CYS A 82 -8.89 11.44 -4.64
CA CYS A 82 -9.64 12.66 -4.34
C CYS A 82 -9.07 13.32 -3.07
N ARG A 83 -9.24 14.63 -2.93
CA ARG A 83 -8.94 15.38 -1.71
C ARG A 83 -10.12 15.29 -0.74
N GLY A 84 -11.32 15.50 -1.26
CA GLY A 84 -12.60 15.27 -0.61
C GLY A 84 -13.09 13.84 -0.77
N CYS A 85 -14.38 13.62 -0.52
CA CYS A 85 -15.04 12.33 -0.77
C CYS A 85 -16.10 12.49 -1.86
N ILE A 86 -16.47 11.42 -2.54
CA ILE A 86 -17.51 11.43 -3.55
C ILE A 86 -18.88 11.34 -2.86
N ASN A 87 -19.81 12.21 -3.25
CA ASN A 87 -21.21 12.10 -2.85
C ASN A 87 -21.90 11.04 -3.73
N PRO A 88 -22.43 9.95 -3.15
CA PRO A 88 -23.06 8.88 -3.92
C PRO A 88 -24.32 9.31 -4.67
N SER A 89 -24.95 10.43 -4.26
CA SER A 89 -26.20 10.91 -4.86
C SER A 89 -25.99 11.55 -6.24
N ASN A 90 -24.83 12.17 -6.48
CA ASN A 90 -24.54 12.89 -7.71
C ASN A 90 -23.18 12.58 -8.34
N GLY A 91 -22.37 11.71 -7.71
CA GLY A 91 -21.07 11.29 -8.21
C GLY A 91 -19.98 12.35 -8.14
N THR A 92 -20.20 13.47 -7.44
CA THR A 92 -19.26 14.61 -7.39
C THR A 92 -18.44 14.62 -6.10
N GLU A 93 -17.21 15.12 -6.18
CA GLU A 93 -16.34 15.31 -5.02
C GLU A 93 -16.84 16.46 -4.15
N VAL A 94 -17.07 16.17 -2.87
CA VAL A 94 -17.44 17.11 -1.82
C VAL A 94 -16.27 17.33 -0.86
N HIS A 95 -16.08 18.60 -0.47
CA HIS A 95 -14.90 19.05 0.29
C HIS A 95 -15.21 19.35 1.78
N HIS A 96 -16.39 18.98 2.27
CA HIS A 96 -16.74 19.02 3.70
C HIS A 96 -16.25 17.78 4.47
N SER A 97 -15.62 16.85 3.76
CA SER A 97 -14.97 15.65 4.27
C SER A 97 -13.64 15.48 3.54
N VAL A 98 -12.75 14.66 4.09
CA VAL A 98 -11.39 14.48 3.54
C VAL A 98 -11.14 12.99 3.29
N SER A 99 -10.62 12.68 2.10
CA SER A 99 -10.08 11.35 1.81
C SER A 99 -8.73 11.18 2.50
N VAL A 100 -8.62 10.19 3.39
CA VAL A 100 -7.40 9.92 4.15
C VAL A 100 -6.97 8.45 3.99
N PRO A 101 -5.65 8.18 3.93
CA PRO A 101 -5.16 6.80 3.84
C PRO A 101 -5.39 6.03 5.13
N VAL A 102 -5.82 4.78 4.98
CA VAL A 102 -5.91 3.78 6.06
C VAL A 102 -4.64 2.95 6.05
N TYR A 103 -4.03 2.76 7.23
CA TYR A 103 -2.73 2.10 7.33
C TYR A 103 -2.81 0.74 8.02
N GLY A 104 -2.08 -0.22 7.46
CA GLY A 104 -1.72 -1.47 8.11
C GLY A 104 -0.24 -1.49 8.51
N SER A 105 0.14 -2.46 9.34
CA SER A 105 1.53 -2.72 9.70
C SER A 105 1.98 -4.05 9.09
N ILE A 106 3.15 -4.05 8.45
CA ILE A 106 3.75 -5.26 7.92
C ILE A 106 5.20 -5.39 8.41
N LEU A 107 5.64 -6.61 8.66
CA LEU A 107 7.03 -6.88 8.97
C LEU A 107 7.85 -6.81 7.68
N VAL A 108 9.01 -6.15 7.72
CA VAL A 108 10.01 -6.14 6.65
C VAL A 108 11.38 -6.46 7.22
N LEU A 109 12.26 -7.01 6.39
CA LEU A 109 13.68 -7.17 6.72
C LEU A 109 14.50 -6.24 5.85
N HIS A 110 15.48 -5.59 6.45
CA HIS A 110 16.49 -4.84 5.72
C HIS A 110 17.83 -5.55 5.86
N HIS A 111 18.51 -5.75 4.75
CA HIS A 111 19.86 -6.27 4.72
C HIS A 111 20.86 -5.15 4.49
N ARG A 112 22.01 -5.25 5.14
CA ARG A 112 23.18 -4.41 4.87
C ARG A 112 24.40 -5.30 4.70
N GLU A 113 25.19 -5.00 3.67
CA GLU A 113 26.51 -5.57 3.49
C GLU A 113 27.45 -4.99 4.54
N CYS A 114 28.19 -5.86 5.22
CA CYS A 114 29.21 -5.53 6.20
C CYS A 114 30.59 -5.82 5.62
N PRO A 115 31.66 -5.17 6.15
CA PRO A 115 33.03 -5.52 5.79
C PRO A 115 33.28 -7.02 5.93
N GLY A 116 33.95 -7.63 4.94
CA GLY A 116 34.22 -9.07 4.91
C GLY A 116 33.09 -9.93 4.31
N GLY A 117 32.16 -9.34 3.55
CA GLY A 117 31.15 -10.08 2.78
C GLY A 117 30.00 -10.66 3.63
N GLN A 118 29.91 -10.27 4.90
CA GLN A 118 28.81 -10.69 5.76
C GLN A 118 27.57 -9.82 5.49
N VAL A 119 26.39 -10.44 5.49
CA VAL A 119 25.11 -9.73 5.39
C VAL A 119 24.44 -9.74 6.76
N ARG A 120 24.02 -8.56 7.25
CA ARG A 120 23.24 -8.44 8.49
C ARG A 120 21.82 -8.02 8.20
N TYR A 121 20.87 -8.72 8.81
CA TYR A 121 19.44 -8.42 8.71
C TYR A 121 18.95 -7.67 9.95
N HIS A 122 18.08 -6.69 9.75
CA HIS A 122 17.30 -6.07 10.83
C HIS A 122 15.82 -6.03 10.46
N GLN A 123 14.97 -6.17 11.47
CA GLN A 123 13.51 -6.20 11.29
C GLN A 123 12.91 -4.82 11.54
N GLU A 124 11.89 -4.46 10.77
CA GLU A 124 11.10 -3.24 10.96
C GLU A 124 9.62 -3.56 10.75
N HIS A 125 8.74 -2.95 11.56
CA HIS A 125 7.31 -2.91 11.29
C HIS A 125 6.99 -1.68 10.45
N LEU A 126 6.87 -1.85 9.14
CA LEU A 126 6.59 -0.78 8.20
C LEU A 126 5.09 -0.45 8.17
N ARG A 127 4.77 0.84 8.27
CA ARG A 127 3.41 1.37 8.11
C ARG A 127 3.10 1.56 6.62
N VAL A 128 2.08 0.88 6.12
CA VAL A 128 1.73 0.82 4.68
C VAL A 128 0.28 1.22 4.49
N ALA A 129 0.02 2.13 3.55
CA ALA A 129 -1.36 2.50 3.20
C ALA A 129 -2.02 1.34 2.44
N VAL A 130 -3.14 0.84 2.95
CA VAL A 130 -3.87 -0.33 2.38
C VAL A 130 -5.13 0.07 1.62
N GLY A 131 -5.62 1.29 1.84
CA GLY A 131 -6.78 1.87 1.18
C GLY A 131 -6.97 3.32 1.61
N CYS A 132 -8.11 3.90 1.26
CA CYS A 132 -8.52 5.22 1.73
C CYS A 132 -9.91 5.17 2.36
N THR A 133 -10.16 6.06 3.30
CA THR A 133 -11.48 6.25 3.94
C THR A 133 -11.86 7.73 3.93
N CYS A 134 -13.14 8.00 4.17
CA CYS A 134 -13.68 9.34 4.29
C CYS A 134 -13.74 9.75 5.77
N ALA A 135 -13.15 10.89 6.12
CA ALA A 135 -13.10 11.39 7.49
C ALA A 135 -13.61 12.82 7.60
N ALA A 136 -14.10 13.18 8.79
CA ALA A 136 -14.39 14.57 9.13
C ALA A 136 -13.08 15.40 9.13
N PRO A 137 -13.11 16.68 8.69
CA PRO A 137 -11.94 17.55 8.75
C PRO A 137 -11.52 17.83 10.20
N VAL A 138 -10.22 17.91 10.47
CA VAL A 138 -9.68 18.16 11.83
C VAL A 138 -10.05 19.54 12.38
N GLN A 139 -10.39 20.50 11.50
CA GLN A 139 -10.79 21.87 11.86
C GLN A 139 -12.31 22.09 11.78
N ALA A 140 -13.11 21.03 11.68
CA ALA A 140 -14.55 21.18 11.68
C ALA A 140 -15.04 21.34 13.13
N PHE A 141 -15.15 22.59 13.60
CA PHE A 141 -16.20 23.20 14.45
C PHE A 141 -15.85 24.66 14.70
#